data_AF-A0A815DG05-F1
#
_entry.id   AF-A0A815DG05-F1
#
_cell.length_a   1.000
_cell.length_b   1.000
_cell.length_c   1.000
_cell.angle_alpha   90.00
_cell.angle_beta   90.00
_cell.angle_gamma   90.00
#
_symmetry.space_group_name_H-M   'P 1'
#
loop_
_entity.id
_entity.type
_entity.pdbx_description
1 polymer ?
#
loop_
_entity_poly.entity_id
_entity_poly.type
_entity_poly.pdbx_seq_one_letter_code
_entity_poly.pdbx_strand_id
1 'polypeptide(L)'
;MDNETSMRRRNVQKDDQVCEPQSVTLSKAIDQFEHYLSQLSSKDLKQYEHHIRSKLDRDESKEHSLPTSTSFVKSNFDRFILLGILLIFQSFSSFILGSFSDLISKHIQITMYLTMLVGSGGNAGNQAAVLMIRQLSVGTRYKLAKLLFNETLAALFIGTLITLVGFIRVLIEEKGELRISLTISLALFSIVTISIVLGTCLPLIFNRIFGLDPAHAGPTIQVCMDIIGVCITCAVGQWMLN
;
A
#
# COMPACT_ATOMS: atom_id res chain seq x y z
N MET A 1 41.31 65.99 42.37
CA MET A 1 40.61 66.87 43.33
C MET A 1 39.70 67.78 42.53
N ASP A 2 38.40 67.54 42.69
CA ASP A 2 37.26 68.47 42.75
C ASP A 2 36.77 69.19 41.48
N ASN A 3 35.87 68.47 40.80
CA ASN A 3 34.45 68.76 40.56
C ASN A 3 33.89 70.20 40.57
N GLU A 4 33.13 70.48 39.51
CA GLU A 4 31.87 71.24 39.43
C GLU A 4 31.62 72.39 40.42
N THR A 5 31.56 73.63 39.92
CA THR A 5 30.37 74.49 40.12
C THR A 5 30.48 75.78 39.31
N SER A 6 29.67 75.94 38.27
CA SER A 6 28.83 77.14 38.14
C SER A 6 27.88 77.02 36.96
N MET A 7 26.62 76.78 37.33
CA MET A 7 25.44 77.41 36.73
C MET A 7 25.18 77.14 35.24
N ARG A 8 24.22 76.30 34.83
CA ARG A 8 22.85 76.16 35.31
C ARG A 8 22.23 77.50 35.73
N ARG A 9 21.51 78.14 34.81
CA ARG A 9 20.08 78.50 34.96
C ARG A 9 19.67 79.55 33.93
N ARG A 10 18.42 79.39 33.49
CA ARG A 10 17.57 80.26 32.67
C ARG A 10 17.58 79.88 31.19
N ASN A 11 16.49 79.42 30.58
CA ASN A 11 15.09 79.56 30.94
C ASN A 11 14.25 78.34 30.55
N VAL A 12 13.37 78.01 31.50
CA VAL A 12 12.19 77.18 31.38
C VAL A 12 11.10 78.01 30.68
N GLN A 13 10.14 77.30 30.08
CA GLN A 13 8.79 77.73 29.71
C GLN A 13 8.69 78.46 28.35
N LYS A 14 7.77 78.13 27.45
CA LYS A 14 6.57 77.28 27.52
C LYS A 14 6.06 77.16 26.07
N ASP A 15 5.57 76.01 25.65
CA ASP A 15 4.30 75.92 24.91
C ASP A 15 3.88 74.46 24.84
N ASP A 16 2.85 74.18 25.65
CA ASP A 16 2.14 72.93 25.77
C ASP A 16 1.30 72.70 24.50
N GLN A 17 1.62 71.65 23.74
CA GLN A 17 0.69 71.08 22.77
C GLN A 17 0.53 69.58 23.07
N VAL A 18 -0.46 69.29 23.91
CA VAL A 18 -0.94 67.95 24.23
C VAL A 18 -2.19 67.67 23.39
N CYS A 19 -2.14 66.64 22.54
CA CYS A 19 -3.25 65.88 21.94
C CYS A 19 -2.61 64.80 21.04
N GLU A 20 -2.82 63.48 21.09
CA GLU A 20 -3.73 62.54 21.75
C GLU A 20 -3.00 61.16 21.68
N PRO A 21 -3.18 60.20 22.61
CA PRO A 21 -2.34 59.00 22.63
C PRO A 21 -2.80 57.96 21.59
N GLN A 22 -1.88 57.53 20.71
CA GLN A 22 -2.06 56.44 19.72
C GLN A 22 -2.53 55.09 20.31
N SER A 23 -2.64 54.95 21.64
CA SER A 23 -3.10 53.73 22.31
C SER A 23 -4.62 53.50 22.22
N VAL A 24 -5.44 54.54 22.01
CA VAL A 24 -6.91 54.41 21.99
C VAL A 24 -7.42 53.84 20.64
N THR A 25 -6.69 54.08 19.55
CA THR A 25 -7.07 53.62 18.20
C THR A 25 -6.81 52.13 18.00
N LEU A 26 -5.76 51.60 18.63
CA LEU A 26 -5.40 50.17 18.56
C LEU A 26 -6.38 49.30 19.37
N SER A 27 -6.77 49.75 20.57
CA SER A 27 -7.72 49.03 21.42
C SER A 27 -9.09 48.89 20.76
N LYS A 28 -9.59 49.96 20.12
CA LYS A 28 -10.87 49.92 19.39
C LYS A 28 -10.83 49.00 18.16
N ALA A 29 -9.68 48.94 17.48
CA ALA A 29 -9.51 48.03 16.35
C ALA A 29 -9.47 46.56 16.79
N ILE A 30 -8.87 46.26 17.95
CA ILE A 30 -8.83 44.91 18.53
C ILE A 30 -10.24 44.47 18.97
N ASP A 31 -10.99 45.32 19.68
CA ASP A 31 -12.35 45.02 20.11
C ASP A 31 -13.28 44.77 18.91
N GLN A 32 -13.12 45.55 17.84
CA GLN A 32 -13.90 45.38 16.61
C GLN A 32 -13.54 44.08 15.88
N PHE A 33 -12.29 43.64 15.97
CA PHE A 33 -11.83 42.37 15.40
C PHE A 33 -12.33 41.16 16.23
N GLU A 34 -12.26 41.22 17.57
CA GLU A 34 -12.81 40.19 18.46
C GLU A 34 -14.34 40.06 18.31
N HIS A 35 -15.04 41.19 18.15
CA HIS A 35 -16.48 41.19 17.87
C HIS A 35 -16.79 40.54 16.52
N TYR A 36 -15.96 40.74 15.48
CA TYR A 36 -16.14 40.08 14.18
C TYR A 36 -15.84 38.57 14.25
N LEU A 37 -14.81 38.17 14.99
CA LEU A 37 -14.45 36.76 15.22
C LEU A 37 -15.53 36.00 16.00
N SER A 38 -16.17 36.64 17.00
CA SER A 38 -17.27 36.02 17.76
C SER A 38 -18.55 35.80 16.94
N GLN A 39 -18.81 36.65 15.93
CA GLN A 39 -19.94 36.44 15.01
C GLN A 39 -19.68 35.34 13.97
N LEU A 40 -18.44 35.24 13.45
CA LEU A 40 -18.01 34.15 12.56
C LEU A 40 -17.98 32.79 13.29
N SER A 41 -17.53 32.76 14.55
CA SER A 41 -17.41 31.50 15.30
C SER A 41 -18.73 30.87 15.72
N SER A 42 -19.84 31.62 15.79
CA SER A 42 -21.09 31.11 16.39
C SER A 42 -22.16 30.69 15.38
N LYS A 43 -22.21 31.31 14.19
CA LYS A 43 -23.20 31.00 13.16
C LYS A 43 -22.72 29.89 12.22
N ASP A 44 -21.50 30.00 11.71
CA ASP A 44 -20.94 29.02 10.78
C ASP A 44 -20.60 27.70 11.48
N LEU A 45 -20.14 27.76 12.73
CA LEU A 45 -19.82 26.56 13.52
C LEU A 45 -21.09 25.75 13.85
N LYS A 46 -22.19 26.42 14.24
CA LYS A 46 -23.48 25.75 14.48
C LYS A 46 -24.06 25.16 13.20
N GLN A 47 -23.89 25.85 12.07
CA GLN A 47 -24.30 25.34 10.76
C GLN A 47 -23.46 24.11 10.36
N TYR A 48 -22.17 24.11 10.63
CA TYR A 48 -21.27 22.98 10.36
C TYR A 48 -21.52 21.79 11.30
N GLU A 49 -21.76 22.05 12.59
CA GLU A 49 -22.11 21.04 13.60
C GLU A 49 -23.45 20.37 13.27
N HIS A 50 -24.46 21.16 12.87
CA HIS A 50 -25.73 20.62 12.36
C HIS A 50 -25.53 19.79 11.08
N HIS A 51 -24.64 20.22 10.17
CA HIS A 51 -24.36 19.49 8.95
C HIS A 51 -23.66 18.14 9.25
N ILE A 52 -22.70 18.11 10.18
CA ILE A 52 -22.02 16.90 10.64
C ILE A 52 -23.00 15.96 11.36
N ARG A 53 -23.84 16.49 12.25
CA ARG A 53 -24.85 15.69 12.97
C ARG A 53 -25.84 15.04 12.02
N SER A 54 -26.32 15.78 11.01
CA SER A 54 -27.23 15.24 9.98
C SER A 54 -26.59 14.19 9.06
N LYS A 55 -25.25 14.15 8.96
CA LYS A 55 -24.52 13.09 8.26
C LYS A 55 -24.34 11.86 9.15
N LEU A 56 -23.97 12.07 10.41
CA LEU A 56 -23.89 11.01 11.43
C LEU A 56 -25.24 10.28 11.58
N ASP A 57 -26.34 11.01 11.77
CA ASP A 57 -27.68 10.38 11.91
C ASP A 57 -28.11 9.65 10.63
N ARG A 58 -27.69 10.14 9.44
CA ARG A 58 -27.95 9.45 8.17
C ARG A 58 -27.11 8.20 8.01
N ASP A 59 -25.85 8.22 8.41
CA ASP A 59 -24.98 7.05 8.33
C ASP A 59 -25.39 6.00 9.37
N GLU A 60 -25.82 6.41 10.57
CA GLU A 60 -26.38 5.53 11.60
C GLU A 60 -27.70 4.88 11.13
N SER A 61 -28.58 5.65 10.47
CA SER A 61 -29.80 5.12 9.86
C SER A 61 -29.52 4.15 8.69
N LYS A 62 -28.43 4.34 7.95
CA LYS A 62 -27.98 3.41 6.91
C LYS A 62 -27.38 2.14 7.49
N GLU A 63 -26.62 2.25 8.58
CA GLU A 63 -26.03 1.13 9.32
C GLU A 63 -27.13 0.26 9.96
N HIS A 64 -28.21 0.87 10.46
CA HIS A 64 -29.39 0.15 10.95
C HIS A 64 -30.24 -0.50 9.84
N SER A 65 -29.98 -0.17 8.57
CA SER A 65 -30.59 -0.79 7.39
C SER A 65 -29.63 -1.71 6.62
N LEU A 66 -28.55 -2.17 7.26
CA LEU A 66 -27.77 -3.28 6.73
C LEU A 66 -28.68 -4.51 6.64
N PRO A 67 -28.71 -5.26 5.51
CA PRO A 67 -29.41 -6.53 5.45
C PRO A 67 -28.70 -7.55 6.36
N THR A 68 -29.00 -7.50 7.66
CA THR A 68 -28.55 -8.42 8.71
C THR A 68 -29.35 -9.72 8.66
N SER A 69 -29.31 -10.43 7.53
CA SER A 69 -29.48 -11.89 7.48
C SER A 69 -29.24 -12.43 6.07
N THR A 70 -28.07 -12.18 5.47
CA THR A 70 -27.54 -13.26 4.62
C THR A 70 -27.17 -14.37 5.57
N SER A 71 -27.98 -15.43 5.63
CA SER A 71 -27.81 -16.60 6.49
C SER A 71 -26.32 -16.93 6.63
N PHE A 72 -25.81 -16.91 7.86
CA PHE A 72 -24.42 -17.28 8.19
C PHE A 72 -24.00 -18.54 7.43
N VAL A 73 -24.94 -19.49 7.28
CA VAL A 73 -24.74 -20.73 6.53
C VAL A 73 -24.43 -20.49 5.06
N LYS A 74 -25.16 -19.61 4.36
CA LYS A 74 -24.98 -19.38 2.92
C LYS A 74 -23.66 -18.68 2.59
N SER A 75 -23.31 -17.63 3.33
CA SER A 75 -22.05 -16.90 3.09
C SER A 75 -20.81 -17.77 3.40
N ASN A 76 -20.86 -18.58 4.45
CA ASN A 76 -19.76 -19.51 4.75
C ASN A 76 -19.69 -20.66 3.75
N PHE A 77 -20.81 -21.10 3.18
CA PHE A 77 -20.84 -22.13 2.16
C PHE A 77 -20.19 -21.67 0.84
N ASP A 78 -20.46 -20.43 0.40
CA ASP A 78 -19.82 -19.86 -0.80
C ASP A 78 -18.29 -19.74 -0.61
N ARG A 79 -17.85 -19.32 0.59
CA ARG A 79 -16.42 -19.29 0.95
C ARG A 79 -15.81 -20.70 0.97
N PHE A 80 -16.52 -21.67 1.54
CA PHE A 80 -16.08 -23.07 1.58
C PHE A 80 -15.90 -23.64 0.17
N ILE A 81 -16.84 -23.39 -0.74
CA ILE A 81 -16.73 -23.83 -2.14
C ILE A 81 -15.51 -23.19 -2.80
N LEU A 82 -15.33 -21.87 -2.67
CA LEU A 82 -14.20 -21.17 -3.27
C LEU A 82 -12.87 -21.71 -2.73
N LEU A 83 -12.72 -21.83 -1.41
CA LEU A 83 -11.51 -22.35 -0.78
C LEU A 83 -11.27 -23.82 -1.15
N GLY A 84 -12.33 -24.63 -1.24
CA GLY A 84 -12.24 -26.02 -1.67
C GLY A 84 -11.72 -26.15 -3.11
N ILE A 85 -12.26 -25.36 -4.04
CA ILE A 85 -11.78 -25.32 -5.43
C ILE A 85 -10.31 -24.88 -5.47
N LEU A 86 -9.96 -23.78 -4.79
CA LEU A 86 -8.60 -23.27 -4.73
C LEU A 86 -7.61 -24.32 -4.18
N LEU A 87 -7.99 -25.07 -3.15
CA LEU A 87 -7.18 -26.14 -2.57
C LEU A 87 -6.91 -27.27 -3.57
N ILE A 88 -7.92 -27.69 -4.33
CA ILE A 88 -7.76 -28.72 -5.38
C ILE A 88 -6.80 -28.22 -6.46
N PHE A 89 -6.95 -26.98 -6.92
CA PHE A 89 -6.02 -26.39 -7.89
C PHE A 89 -4.60 -26.29 -7.33
N GLN A 90 -4.45 -25.84 -6.09
CA GLN A 90 -3.15 -25.73 -5.42
C GLN A 90 -2.44 -27.09 -5.30
N SER A 91 -3.20 -28.17 -5.11
CA SER A 91 -2.67 -29.54 -5.00
C SER A 91 -1.94 -30.02 -6.26
N PHE A 92 -2.17 -29.41 -7.42
CA PHE A 92 -1.41 -29.72 -8.66
C PHE A 92 0.08 -29.40 -8.53
N SER A 93 0.47 -28.44 -7.67
CA SER A 93 1.88 -28.12 -7.41
C SER A 93 2.67 -29.33 -6.90
N SER A 94 2.05 -30.18 -6.07
CA SER A 94 2.65 -31.42 -5.57
C SER A 94 2.92 -32.44 -6.68
N PHE A 95 2.05 -32.52 -7.69
CA PHE A 95 2.24 -33.40 -8.84
C PHE A 95 3.44 -32.96 -9.70
N ILE A 96 3.57 -31.64 -9.91
CA ILE A 96 4.73 -31.06 -10.59
C ILE A 96 5.99 -31.39 -9.80
N LEU A 97 5.99 -31.13 -8.49
CA LEU A 97 7.14 -31.40 -7.64
C LEU A 97 7.54 -32.90 -7.69
N GLY A 98 6.57 -33.81 -7.64
CA GLY A 98 6.80 -35.25 -7.77
C GLY A 98 7.38 -35.68 -9.11
N SER A 99 7.11 -34.95 -10.19
CA SER A 99 7.70 -35.21 -11.52
C SER A 99 9.20 -34.87 -11.59
N PHE A 100 9.70 -34.05 -10.65
CA PHE A 100 11.11 -33.69 -10.50
C PHE A 100 11.76 -34.40 -9.28
N SER A 101 11.25 -35.57 -8.89
CA SER A 101 11.75 -36.33 -7.72
C SER A 101 13.26 -36.60 -7.78
N ASP A 102 13.79 -36.94 -8.96
CA ASP A 102 15.23 -37.18 -9.16
C ASP A 102 16.07 -35.92 -8.89
N LEU A 103 15.62 -34.76 -9.36
CA LEU A 103 16.28 -33.47 -9.09
C LEU A 103 16.28 -33.16 -7.59
N ILE A 104 15.13 -33.32 -6.94
CA ILE A 104 14.93 -33.00 -5.52
C ILE A 104 15.76 -33.94 -4.64
N SER A 105 15.88 -35.21 -5.00
CA SER A 105 16.69 -36.18 -4.25
C SER A 105 18.18 -35.81 -4.22
N LYS A 106 18.67 -35.14 -5.28
CA LYS A 106 20.05 -34.64 -5.38
C LYS A 106 20.22 -33.26 -4.75
N HIS A 107 19.17 -32.45 -4.75
CA HIS A 107 19.20 -31.04 -4.33
C HIS A 107 18.02 -30.70 -3.41
N ILE A 108 18.04 -31.25 -2.20
CA ILE A 108 16.97 -31.07 -1.22
C ILE A 108 16.76 -29.59 -0.82
N GLN A 109 17.79 -28.77 -0.98
CA GLN A 109 17.76 -27.32 -0.76
C GLN A 109 16.63 -26.66 -1.55
N ILE A 110 16.34 -27.12 -2.78
CA ILE A 110 15.26 -26.57 -3.62
C ILE A 110 13.95 -26.54 -2.82
N THR A 111 13.61 -27.65 -2.17
CA THR A 111 12.38 -27.79 -1.38
C THR A 111 12.40 -26.91 -0.14
N MET A 112 13.57 -26.69 0.48
CA MET A 112 13.71 -25.81 1.65
C MET A 112 13.36 -24.35 1.33
N TYR A 113 13.63 -23.90 0.10
CA TYR A 113 13.33 -22.53 -0.34
C TYR A 113 11.99 -22.37 -1.06
N LEU A 114 11.25 -23.44 -1.36
CA LEU A 114 9.98 -23.36 -2.09
C LEU A 114 8.96 -22.43 -1.42
N THR A 115 8.80 -22.52 -0.10
CA THR A 115 7.86 -21.68 0.65
C THR A 115 8.22 -20.20 0.55
N MET A 116 9.52 -19.89 0.61
CA MET A 116 10.04 -18.53 0.43
C MET A 116 9.75 -18.03 -0.99
N LEU A 117 10.03 -18.84 -2.01
CA LEU A 117 9.90 -18.46 -3.42
C LEU A 117 8.44 -18.18 -3.77
N VAL A 118 7.56 -19.14 -3.47
CA VAL A 118 6.14 -19.06 -3.74
C VAL A 118 5.47 -17.98 -2.89
N GLY A 119 5.84 -17.85 -1.61
CA GLY A 119 5.33 -16.80 -0.73
C GLY A 119 5.75 -15.40 -1.18
N SER A 120 6.99 -15.22 -1.63
CA SER A 120 7.47 -13.94 -2.19
C SER A 120 6.73 -13.59 -3.48
N GLY A 121 6.50 -14.57 -4.35
CA GLY A 121 5.65 -14.42 -5.52
C GLY A 121 4.26 -13.95 -5.14
N GLY A 122 3.51 -14.75 -4.39
CA GLY A 122 2.14 -14.43 -3.98
C GLY A 122 1.98 -13.05 -3.34
N ASN A 123 2.90 -12.66 -2.45
CA ASN A 123 2.92 -11.32 -1.84
C ASN A 123 3.14 -10.21 -2.87
N ALA A 124 4.11 -10.36 -3.77
CA ALA A 124 4.40 -9.36 -4.80
C ALA A 124 3.22 -9.20 -5.79
N GLY A 125 2.64 -10.30 -6.25
CA GLY A 125 1.47 -10.29 -7.12
C GLY A 125 0.24 -9.69 -6.45
N ASN A 126 -0.01 -10.02 -5.17
CA ASN A 126 -1.11 -9.43 -4.42
C ASN A 126 -0.94 -7.93 -4.20
N GLN A 127 0.28 -7.45 -3.96
CA GLN A 127 0.56 -6.02 -3.88
C GLN A 127 0.24 -5.32 -5.21
N ALA A 128 0.69 -5.89 -6.34
CA ALA A 128 0.37 -5.36 -7.66
C ALA A 128 -1.15 -5.37 -7.94
N ALA A 129 -1.85 -6.44 -7.55
CA ALA A 129 -3.29 -6.55 -7.71
C ALA A 129 -4.06 -5.50 -6.91
N VAL A 130 -3.69 -5.26 -5.65
CA VAL A 130 -4.32 -4.22 -4.82
C VAL A 130 -4.16 -2.83 -5.46
N LEU A 131 -2.96 -2.52 -5.96
CA LEU A 131 -2.71 -1.26 -6.67
C LEU A 131 -3.58 -1.17 -7.93
N MET A 132 -3.72 -2.25 -8.69
CA MET A 132 -4.55 -2.26 -9.88
C MET A 132 -6.04 -2.14 -9.61
N ILE A 133 -6.56 -2.84 -8.59
CA ILE A 133 -7.95 -2.72 -8.15
C ILE A 133 -8.25 -1.26 -7.76
N ARG A 134 -7.32 -0.62 -7.04
CA ARG A 134 -7.43 0.81 -6.69
C ARG A 134 -7.42 1.71 -7.93
N GLN A 135 -6.58 1.42 -8.92
CA GLN A 135 -6.56 2.19 -10.17
C GLN A 135 -7.88 2.04 -10.95
N LEU A 136 -8.50 0.85 -10.91
CA LEU A 136 -9.80 0.58 -11.52
C LEU A 136 -10.92 1.34 -10.81
N SER A 137 -10.90 1.41 -9.48
CA SER A 137 -11.94 2.11 -8.71
C SER A 137 -11.90 3.64 -8.85
N VAL A 138 -10.70 4.21 -9.07
CA VAL A 138 -10.54 5.64 -9.38
C VAL A 138 -10.98 5.99 -10.81
N GLY A 139 -11.23 4.99 -11.67
CA GLY A 139 -11.75 5.20 -13.03
C GLY A 139 -10.69 5.70 -14.03
N THR A 140 -9.40 5.46 -13.76
CA THR A 140 -8.33 6.01 -14.59
C THR A 140 -8.26 5.29 -15.94
N ARG A 141 -8.44 6.04 -17.04
CA ARG A 141 -8.37 5.49 -18.40
C ARG A 141 -6.92 5.42 -18.90
N TYR A 142 -6.24 4.32 -18.62
CA TYR A 142 -4.93 4.03 -19.21
C TYR A 142 -5.06 3.25 -20.53
N LYS A 143 -4.14 3.50 -21.46
CA LYS A 143 -3.91 2.59 -22.60
C LYS A 143 -3.30 1.29 -22.05
N LEU A 144 -3.96 0.15 -22.29
CA LEU A 144 -3.57 -1.15 -21.73
C LEU A 144 -2.09 -1.48 -21.99
N ALA A 145 -1.61 -1.25 -23.22
CA ALA A 145 -0.21 -1.50 -23.58
C ALA A 145 0.78 -0.64 -22.77
N LYS A 146 0.47 0.64 -22.53
CA LYS A 146 1.34 1.54 -21.74
C LYS A 146 1.35 1.14 -20.27
N LEU A 147 0.20 0.73 -19.74
CA LEU A 147 0.08 0.23 -18.38
C LEU A 147 0.93 -1.03 -18.18
N LEU A 148 0.74 -2.05 -19.03
CA LEU A 148 1.49 -3.31 -18.94
C LEU A 148 3.00 -3.10 -19.12
N PHE A 149 3.41 -2.16 -19.97
CA PHE A 149 4.82 -1.81 -20.12
C PHE A 149 5.41 -1.22 -18.85
N ASN A 150 4.72 -0.24 -18.25
CA ASN A 150 5.17 0.38 -17.01
C ASN A 150 5.22 -0.62 -15.84
N GLU A 151 4.23 -1.50 -15.75
CA GLU A 151 4.16 -2.53 -14.70
C GLU A 151 5.22 -3.62 -14.92
N THR A 152 5.53 -3.97 -16.17
CA THR A 152 6.67 -4.86 -16.45
C THR A 152 7.99 -4.23 -16.03
N LEU A 153 8.18 -2.92 -16.26
CA LEU A 153 9.40 -2.22 -15.84
C LEU A 153 9.51 -2.16 -14.30
N ALA A 154 8.39 -1.88 -13.62
CA ALA A 154 8.32 -1.96 -12.17
C ALA A 154 8.60 -3.38 -11.66
N ALA A 155 8.08 -4.40 -12.34
CA ALA A 155 8.32 -5.81 -12.01
C ALA A 155 9.80 -6.18 -12.11
N LEU A 156 10.49 -5.74 -13.16
CA LEU A 156 11.92 -5.95 -13.31
C LEU A 156 12.72 -5.26 -12.20
N PHE A 157 12.39 -3.99 -11.90
CA PHE A 157 13.07 -3.23 -10.86
C PHE A 157 12.89 -3.85 -9.46
N ILE A 158 11.64 -4.12 -9.06
CA ILE A 158 11.32 -4.74 -7.76
C ILE A 158 11.89 -6.16 -7.70
N GLY A 159 11.76 -6.92 -8.79
CA GLY A 159 12.33 -8.26 -8.93
C GLY A 159 13.83 -8.26 -8.67
N THR A 160 14.59 -7.35 -9.29
CA THR A 160 16.03 -7.23 -9.04
C THR A 160 16.35 -6.94 -7.58
N LEU A 161 15.63 -6.01 -6.94
CA LEU A 161 15.87 -5.66 -5.54
C LEU A 161 15.59 -6.82 -4.58
N ILE A 162 14.43 -7.49 -4.75
CA ILE A 162 14.05 -8.64 -3.93
C ILE A 162 15.00 -9.81 -4.16
N THR A 163 15.39 -10.06 -5.40
CA THR A 163 16.37 -11.10 -5.72
C THR A 163 17.73 -10.82 -5.13
N LEU A 164 18.19 -9.56 -5.10
CA LEU A 164 19.48 -9.23 -4.49
C LEU A 164 19.48 -9.56 -2.99
N VAL A 165 18.41 -9.19 -2.29
CA VAL A 165 18.24 -9.52 -0.86
C VAL A 165 18.14 -11.04 -0.66
N GLY A 166 17.35 -11.72 -1.50
CA GLY A 166 17.20 -13.17 -1.49
C GLY A 166 18.51 -13.90 -1.74
N PHE A 167 19.31 -13.44 -2.71
CA PHE A 167 20.61 -14.00 -3.05
C PHE A 167 21.58 -13.90 -1.87
N ILE A 168 21.69 -12.72 -1.24
CA ILE A 168 22.56 -12.54 -0.07
C ILE A 168 22.13 -13.47 1.07
N ARG A 169 20.82 -13.57 1.33
CA ARG A 169 20.29 -14.48 2.35
C ARG A 169 20.68 -15.93 2.07
N VAL A 170 20.38 -16.43 0.86
CA VAL A 170 20.66 -17.82 0.48
C VAL A 170 22.16 -18.10 0.50
N LEU A 171 22.98 -17.14 0.06
CA LEU A 171 24.44 -17.29 0.06
C LEU A 171 25.00 -17.46 1.48
N ILE A 172 24.44 -16.75 2.47
CA ILE A 172 24.81 -16.90 3.87
C ILE A 172 24.35 -18.27 4.41
N GLU A 173 23.12 -18.68 4.10
CA GLU A 173 22.50 -19.92 4.58
C GLU A 173 23.21 -21.18 4.02
N GLU A 174 23.58 -21.15 2.74
CA GLU A 174 24.33 -22.21 2.03
C GLU A 174 25.86 -22.09 2.18
N LYS A 175 26.35 -21.33 3.18
CA LYS A 175 27.79 -21.22 3.49
C LYS A 175 28.68 -20.83 2.30
N GLY A 176 28.15 -20.00 1.40
CA GLY A 176 28.87 -19.52 0.22
C GLY A 176 28.75 -20.41 -1.02
N GLU A 177 27.90 -21.43 -1.03
CA GLU A 177 27.70 -22.27 -2.23
C GLU A 177 27.00 -21.47 -3.36
N LEU A 178 27.80 -20.94 -4.27
CA LEU A 178 27.33 -20.05 -5.34
C LEU A 178 26.34 -20.72 -6.29
N ARG A 179 26.53 -22.00 -6.59
CA ARG A 179 25.74 -22.70 -7.63
C ARG A 179 24.26 -22.83 -7.21
N ILE A 180 24.01 -23.26 -5.98
CA ILE A 180 22.65 -23.32 -5.42
C ILE A 180 22.09 -21.91 -5.20
N SER A 181 22.89 -21.00 -4.67
CA SER A 181 22.47 -19.61 -4.40
C SER A 181 22.01 -18.88 -5.66
N LEU A 182 22.75 -19.00 -6.76
CA LEU A 182 22.38 -18.42 -8.06
C LEU A 182 21.11 -19.07 -8.63
N THR A 183 20.99 -20.40 -8.51
CA THR A 183 19.81 -21.16 -8.98
C THR A 183 18.53 -20.65 -8.32
N ILE A 184 18.52 -20.56 -6.98
CA ILE A 184 17.36 -20.09 -6.22
C ILE A 184 17.07 -18.62 -6.53
N SER A 185 18.11 -17.79 -6.69
CA SER A 185 17.95 -16.37 -6.96
C SER A 185 17.39 -16.09 -8.36
N LEU A 186 17.80 -16.88 -9.36
CA LEU A 186 17.25 -16.81 -10.71
C LEU A 186 15.78 -17.25 -10.74
N ALA A 187 15.44 -18.31 -10.00
CA ALA A 187 14.06 -18.73 -9.81
C ALA A 187 13.24 -17.61 -9.14
N LEU A 188 13.74 -17.04 -8.04
CA LEU A 188 13.09 -15.94 -7.32
C LEU A 188 12.81 -14.73 -8.23
N PHE A 189 13.81 -14.32 -9.02
CA PHE A 189 13.68 -13.20 -9.95
C PHE A 189 12.54 -13.43 -10.95
N SER A 190 12.53 -14.62 -11.54
CA SER A 190 11.54 -15.03 -12.53
C SER A 190 10.13 -15.08 -11.91
N ILE A 191 10.02 -15.67 -10.71
CA ILE A 191 8.77 -15.79 -9.95
C ILE A 191 8.20 -14.42 -9.61
N VAL A 192 9.00 -13.52 -9.02
CA VAL A 192 8.54 -12.18 -8.63
C VAL A 192 8.12 -11.35 -9.84
N THR A 193 8.91 -11.40 -10.92
CA THR A 193 8.61 -10.66 -12.15
C THR A 193 7.28 -11.12 -12.76
N ILE A 194 7.11 -12.43 -12.93
CA ILE A 194 5.86 -13.01 -13.46
C ILE A 194 4.70 -12.71 -12.51
N SER A 195 4.93 -12.74 -11.20
CA SER A 195 3.87 -12.49 -10.23
C SER A 195 3.32 -11.08 -10.27
N ILE A 196 4.18 -10.06 -10.39
CA ILE A 196 3.75 -8.66 -10.49
C ILE A 196 2.95 -8.43 -11.78
N VAL A 197 3.40 -9.01 -12.90
CA VAL A 197 2.67 -8.95 -14.17
C VAL A 197 1.32 -9.66 -14.05
N LEU A 198 1.29 -10.86 -13.46
CA LEU A 198 0.05 -11.60 -13.23
C LEU A 198 -0.91 -10.84 -12.32
N GLY A 199 -0.41 -10.28 -11.22
CA GLY A 199 -1.16 -9.47 -10.28
C GLY A 199 -1.74 -8.21 -10.90
N THR A 200 -1.07 -7.66 -11.89
CA THR A 200 -1.60 -6.53 -12.68
C THR A 200 -2.70 -6.97 -13.65
N CYS A 201 -2.47 -8.09 -14.35
CA CYS A 201 -3.36 -8.58 -15.39
C CYS A 201 -4.67 -9.17 -14.85
N LEU A 202 -4.62 -9.90 -13.73
CA LEU A 202 -5.75 -10.68 -13.25
C LEU A 202 -6.98 -9.81 -12.88
N PRO A 203 -6.84 -8.71 -12.11
CA PRO A 203 -7.94 -7.79 -11.84
C PRO A 203 -8.52 -7.15 -13.11
N LEU A 204 -7.67 -6.85 -14.10
CA LEU A 204 -8.11 -6.30 -15.39
C LEU A 204 -8.96 -7.31 -16.17
N ILE A 205 -8.54 -8.57 -16.18
CA ILE A 205 -9.25 -9.68 -16.83
C ILE A 205 -10.59 -9.92 -16.13
N PHE A 206 -10.62 -9.98 -14.80
CA PHE A 206 -11.86 -10.17 -14.04
C PHE A 206 -12.86 -9.05 -14.30
N ASN A 207 -12.43 -7.79 -14.21
CA ASN A 207 -13.29 -6.64 -14.42
C ASN A 207 -13.77 -6.49 -15.87
N ARG A 208 -12.85 -6.60 -16.85
CA ARG A 208 -13.14 -6.24 -18.25
C ARG A 208 -13.68 -7.39 -19.09
N ILE A 209 -13.25 -8.62 -18.82
CA ILE A 209 -13.59 -9.80 -19.65
C ILE A 209 -14.73 -10.59 -19.02
N PHE A 210 -14.61 -10.91 -17.73
CA PHE A 210 -15.56 -11.81 -17.06
C PHE A 210 -16.66 -11.10 -16.27
N GLY A 211 -16.54 -9.79 -16.03
CA GLY A 211 -17.46 -9.05 -15.17
C GLY A 211 -17.49 -9.56 -13.73
N LEU A 212 -16.40 -10.20 -13.28
CA LEU A 212 -16.23 -10.75 -11.93
C LEU A 212 -15.64 -9.68 -11.00
N ASP A 213 -15.93 -9.80 -9.71
CA ASP A 213 -15.36 -8.92 -8.68
C ASP A 213 -13.83 -9.06 -8.66
N PRO A 214 -13.06 -7.98 -8.93
CA PRO A 214 -11.61 -7.98 -8.88
C PRO A 214 -11.04 -8.40 -7.51
N ALA A 215 -11.82 -8.32 -6.43
CA ALA A 215 -11.40 -8.77 -5.09
C ALA A 215 -11.04 -10.26 -5.04
N HIS A 216 -11.57 -11.09 -5.93
CA HIS A 216 -11.20 -12.51 -6.02
C HIS A 216 -9.81 -12.74 -6.60
N ALA A 217 -9.17 -11.73 -7.18
CA ALA A 217 -7.86 -11.89 -7.80
C ALA A 217 -6.78 -12.32 -6.80
N GLY A 218 -6.83 -11.82 -5.56
CA GLY A 218 -5.78 -12.10 -4.55
C GLY A 218 -5.61 -13.60 -4.24
N PRO A 219 -6.66 -14.30 -3.79
CA PRO A 219 -6.61 -15.75 -3.56
C PRO A 219 -6.23 -16.55 -4.82
N THR A 220 -6.72 -16.13 -5.99
CA THR A 220 -6.38 -16.80 -7.25
C THR A 220 -4.90 -16.61 -7.63
N ILE A 221 -4.34 -15.42 -7.42
CA ILE A 221 -2.91 -15.15 -7.64
C ILE A 221 -2.06 -16.08 -6.78
N GLN A 222 -2.39 -16.24 -5.50
CA GLN A 222 -1.62 -17.14 -4.62
C GLN A 222 -1.58 -18.57 -5.17
N VAL A 223 -2.72 -19.14 -5.53
CA VAL A 223 -2.78 -20.50 -6.08
C VAL A 223 -2.02 -20.61 -7.41
N CYS A 224 -2.15 -19.61 -8.29
CA CYS A 224 -1.35 -19.57 -9.52
C CYS A 224 0.15 -19.53 -9.20
N MET A 225 0.57 -18.76 -8.20
CA MET A 225 1.98 -18.69 -7.81
C MET A 225 2.49 -19.97 -7.13
N ASP A 226 1.64 -20.72 -6.44
CA ASP A 226 2.03 -22.03 -5.90
C ASP A 226 2.37 -23.00 -7.03
N ILE A 227 1.59 -23.00 -8.12
CA ILE A 227 1.81 -23.88 -9.28
C ILE A 227 2.98 -23.36 -10.13
N ILE A 228 2.92 -22.10 -10.56
CA ILE A 228 3.91 -21.47 -11.45
C ILE A 228 5.27 -21.38 -10.74
N GLY A 229 5.28 -21.06 -9.45
CA GLY A 229 6.50 -20.95 -8.65
C GLY A 229 7.22 -22.28 -8.53
N VAL A 230 6.50 -23.38 -8.26
CA VAL A 230 7.08 -24.73 -8.25
C VAL A 230 7.60 -25.10 -9.64
N CYS A 231 6.82 -24.86 -10.71
CA CYS A 231 7.25 -25.10 -12.09
C CYS A 231 8.56 -24.38 -12.42
N ILE A 232 8.65 -23.07 -12.15
CA ILE A 232 9.83 -22.26 -12.44
C ILE A 232 11.02 -22.75 -11.62
N THR A 233 10.82 -23.00 -10.33
CA THR A 233 11.91 -23.44 -9.44
C THR A 233 12.49 -24.77 -9.91
N CYS A 234 11.64 -25.74 -10.22
CA CYS A 234 12.09 -27.04 -10.72
C CYS A 234 12.75 -26.93 -12.10
N ALA A 235 12.19 -26.13 -13.02
CA ALA A 235 12.75 -25.93 -14.36
C ALA A 235 14.13 -25.26 -14.31
N VAL A 236 14.28 -24.21 -13.50
CA VAL A 236 15.57 -23.52 -13.30
C VAL A 236 16.57 -24.45 -12.62
N GLY A 237 16.15 -25.20 -11.59
CA GLY A 237 16.98 -26.20 -10.93
C GLY A 237 17.47 -27.27 -11.89
N GLN A 238 16.58 -27.82 -12.71
CA GLN A 238 16.93 -28.81 -13.74
C GLN A 238 17.93 -28.25 -14.76
N TRP A 239 17.80 -26.98 -15.14
CA TRP A 239 18.70 -26.37 -16.11
C TRP A 239 20.09 -26.02 -15.54
N MET A 240 20.17 -25.67 -14.26
CA MET A 240 21.41 -25.20 -13.62
C MET A 240 22.21 -26.30 -12.90
N LEU A 241 21.53 -27.28 -12.33
CA LEU A 241 22.12 -28.25 -11.42
C LEU A 241 22.34 -29.62 -12.04
N ASN A 242 21.57 -29.96 -13.09
CA ASN A 242 21.70 -31.22 -13.82
C ASN A 242 22.57 -31.07 -15.08
#